data_AF-A0A3Q2FQH5-F1
#
_entry.id   AF-A0A3Q2FQH5-F1
#
_cell.length_a   1.000
_cell.length_b   1.000
_cell.length_c   1.000
_cell.angle_alpha   90.00
_cell.angle_beta   90.00
_cell.angle_gamma   90.00
#
_symmetry.space_group_name_H-M   'P 1'
#
loop_
_entity.id
_entity.type
_entity.pdbx_description
1 polymer ?
#
loop_
_entity_poly.entity_id
_entity_poly.type
_entity_poly.pdbx_seq_one_letter_code
_entity_poly.pdbx_strand_id
1 'polypeptide(L)'
;MQQIIFSSICVAVLALTLNSSNALPRTDRPILPNHHFMFMWNAPTELCETRYGIPLDLSYFSLVSSTLKSATNQSISIFYIDRFGIFPYVDEDTGEMYDEGVPQLVDMKEHRELAEDDIEFYIPMNRSGLAVLDFEEWRISINLVKKRNVSLSEDEAEERAKVLFERAAKKYFLRSIRLGKRLRPNRLWGYYLYPDCYNYDYNQDMASFNGECPPIEKSRNDELLWLWMESTALFPSIYLESVLKDTQQARMFVRHRIQEARRVSVLPNNSYSTPIYAYIQPVYKDSVDDYMSEFDLVNTIGEAAALGAAGVVSWGDMNVTDTEESCVDALDHLQRVMNPYILNVSTATRLCSEALCQSQGRCVRRNWNDDVYLHLDPRRYTIQRRSRSGPLMVTGSLSQDDIDYFNRSFQCMCYSQAPCQSVLTLNLIPGAVGVPRSGGPGRSCYFLLLLTLLKFLLL
;
A
#
# COMPACT_ATOMS: atom_id res chain seq x y z
N MET A 1 17.31 49.01 55.87
CA MET A 1 17.70 49.00 54.44
C MET A 1 17.51 47.56 53.97
N GLN A 2 16.45 47.24 53.22
CA GLN A 2 16.40 47.40 51.75
C GLN A 2 17.61 46.71 51.10
N GLN A 3 17.54 45.85 50.10
CA GLN A 3 16.50 45.35 49.20
C GLN A 3 17.33 44.56 48.14
N ILE A 4 16.77 43.52 47.49
CA ILE A 4 17.26 42.95 46.22
C ILE A 4 18.54 42.09 46.42
N ILE A 5 18.59 40.77 46.22
CA ILE A 5 18.32 39.98 45.01
C ILE A 5 17.89 38.58 45.47
N PHE A 6 16.59 38.30 45.48
CA PHE A 6 16.03 36.95 45.47
C PHE A 6 15.38 36.78 44.10
N SER A 7 16.16 36.39 43.09
CA SER A 7 15.64 35.91 41.80
C SER A 7 16.79 35.31 41.00
N SER A 8 16.51 34.20 40.30
CA SER A 8 17.31 33.59 39.22
C SER A 8 18.21 32.39 39.53
N ILE A 9 17.84 31.48 40.44
CA ILE A 9 18.45 30.12 40.48
C ILE A 9 17.41 28.96 40.49
N CYS A 10 16.17 29.19 40.06
CA CYS A 10 15.16 28.11 39.97
C CYS A 10 14.41 28.01 38.63
N VAL A 11 14.97 28.51 37.52
CA VAL A 11 14.39 28.32 36.18
C VAL A 11 15.49 28.02 35.16
N ALA A 12 16.11 26.84 35.23
CA ALA A 12 16.95 26.32 34.14
C ALA A 12 17.24 24.80 34.23
N VAL A 13 16.28 23.97 34.68
CA VAL A 13 16.35 22.49 34.46
C VAL A 13 15.01 21.96 33.91
N LEU A 14 14.25 22.80 33.21
CA LEU A 14 13.14 22.40 32.36
C LEU A 14 13.48 22.78 30.92
N ALA A 15 14.64 22.32 30.47
CA ALA A 15 15.02 22.34 29.07
C ALA A 15 15.20 20.88 28.62
N LEU A 16 14.27 20.46 27.76
CA LEU A 16 14.43 19.38 26.80
C LEU A 16 14.21 17.95 27.30
N THR A 17 13.02 17.66 27.83
CA THR A 17 12.27 16.50 27.32
C THR A 17 11.27 17.00 26.28
N LEU A 18 11.79 17.59 25.19
CA LEU A 18 11.06 17.47 23.93
C LEU A 18 11.14 15.98 23.61
N ASN A 19 10.13 15.21 24.05
CA ASN A 19 9.70 14.07 23.25
C ASN A 19 9.27 14.71 21.93
N SER A 20 10.23 14.90 21.03
CA SER A 20 9.97 15.02 19.61
C SER A 20 9.37 13.68 19.21
N SER A 21 8.08 13.51 19.50
CA SER A 21 7.24 12.63 18.71
C SER A 21 7.31 13.20 17.31
N ASN A 22 8.33 12.78 16.56
CA ASN A 22 8.49 13.17 15.16
C ASN A 22 7.18 12.80 14.50
N ALA A 23 6.40 13.81 14.13
CA ALA A 23 5.15 13.62 13.44
C ALA A 23 5.43 12.73 12.22
N LEU A 24 4.56 11.75 11.97
CA LEU A 24 4.70 10.90 10.80
C LEU A 24 4.76 11.77 9.53
N PRO A 25 5.52 11.34 8.50
CA PRO A 25 5.53 12.03 7.22
C PRO A 25 4.10 12.11 6.67
N ARG A 26 3.78 13.21 6.00
CA ARG A 26 2.50 13.31 5.29
C ARG A 26 2.49 12.39 4.07
N THR A 27 1.33 12.08 3.53
CA THR A 27 1.19 11.33 2.27
C THR A 27 0.06 11.90 1.44
N ASP A 28 -0.18 11.33 0.27
CA ASP A 28 -1.26 11.78 -0.61
C ASP A 28 -2.63 11.36 -0.10
N ARG A 29 -3.64 12.14 -0.50
CA ARG A 29 -5.04 11.76 -0.30
C ARG A 29 -5.32 10.45 -1.06
N PRO A 30 -6.22 9.60 -0.55
CA PRO A 30 -6.63 8.41 -1.28
C PRO A 30 -7.22 8.76 -2.66
N ILE A 31 -7.05 7.85 -3.63
CA ILE A 31 -7.57 8.02 -4.99
C ILE A 31 -9.10 8.20 -4.95
N LEU A 32 -9.77 7.42 -4.09
CA LEU A 32 -11.21 7.54 -3.85
C LEU A 32 -11.48 8.16 -2.47
N PRO A 33 -12.36 9.16 -2.36
CA PRO A 33 -12.77 9.71 -1.07
C PRO A 33 -13.25 8.62 -0.11
N ASN A 34 -12.95 8.80 1.19
CA ASN A 34 -13.33 7.89 2.29
C ASN A 34 -12.74 6.46 2.25
N HIS A 35 -11.89 6.14 1.27
CA HIS A 35 -11.19 4.85 1.19
C HIS A 35 -9.77 5.01 1.76
N HIS A 36 -9.65 5.06 3.09
CA HIS A 36 -8.36 5.32 3.75
C HIS A 36 -7.32 4.21 3.58
N PHE A 37 -7.78 3.01 3.22
CA PHE A 37 -7.00 1.89 2.71
C PHE A 37 -7.79 1.27 1.55
N MET A 38 -7.18 1.16 0.37
CA MET A 38 -7.86 0.74 -0.86
C MET A 38 -7.65 -0.74 -1.15
N PHE A 39 -8.73 -1.40 -1.56
CA PHE A 39 -8.69 -2.78 -2.05
C PHE A 39 -8.84 -2.76 -3.55
N MET A 40 -7.88 -3.31 -4.27
CA MET A 40 -7.88 -3.27 -5.73
C MET A 40 -7.78 -4.67 -6.30
N TRP A 41 -8.55 -4.93 -7.35
CA TRP A 41 -8.51 -6.19 -8.09
C TRP A 41 -7.90 -5.95 -9.46
N ASN A 42 -6.93 -6.78 -9.85
CA ASN A 42 -6.25 -6.71 -11.14
C ASN A 42 -5.99 -8.11 -11.68
N ALA A 43 -7.04 -8.79 -12.14
CA ALA A 43 -6.99 -10.13 -12.71
C ALA A 43 -8.07 -10.28 -13.81
N PRO A 44 -7.94 -11.21 -14.76
CA PRO A 44 -8.79 -11.29 -15.95
C PRO A 44 -10.12 -12.03 -15.68
N THR A 45 -10.73 -11.80 -14.52
CA THR A 45 -11.86 -12.59 -14.00
C THR A 45 -13.18 -12.43 -14.74
N GLU A 46 -13.29 -11.46 -15.65
CA GLU A 46 -14.39 -11.41 -16.62
C GLU A 46 -14.46 -12.68 -17.49
N LEU A 47 -13.36 -13.43 -17.59
CA LEU A 47 -13.32 -14.72 -18.27
C LEU A 47 -14.16 -15.80 -17.57
N CYS A 48 -14.34 -15.73 -16.24
CA CYS A 48 -15.20 -16.68 -15.52
C CYS A 48 -16.67 -16.56 -15.94
N GLU A 49 -17.16 -15.33 -16.10
CA GLU A 49 -18.52 -15.09 -16.57
C GLU A 49 -18.66 -15.46 -18.06
N THR A 50 -17.74 -14.98 -18.89
CA THR A 50 -17.85 -15.15 -20.35
C THR A 50 -17.62 -16.57 -20.84
N ARG A 51 -16.77 -17.36 -20.17
CA ARG A 51 -16.49 -18.76 -20.55
C ARG A 51 -17.39 -19.77 -19.85
N TYR A 52 -17.69 -19.56 -18.57
CA TYR A 52 -18.35 -20.57 -17.71
C TYR A 52 -19.68 -20.10 -17.12
N GLY A 53 -20.08 -18.84 -17.32
CA GLY A 53 -21.30 -18.30 -16.72
C GLY A 53 -21.21 -18.12 -15.20
N ILE A 54 -20.00 -17.95 -14.66
CA ILE A 54 -19.72 -17.81 -13.23
C ILE A 54 -19.32 -16.34 -12.93
N PRO A 55 -20.26 -15.46 -12.58
CA PRO A 55 -19.94 -14.09 -12.23
C PRO A 55 -19.32 -14.02 -10.83
N LEU A 56 -18.19 -13.31 -10.70
CA LEU A 56 -17.52 -13.06 -9.42
C LEU A 56 -18.01 -11.74 -8.80
N ASP A 57 -18.39 -11.77 -7.52
CA ASP A 57 -18.80 -10.56 -6.79
C ASP A 57 -17.57 -9.77 -6.31
N LEU A 58 -17.13 -8.84 -7.16
CA LEU A 58 -16.03 -7.90 -6.87
C LEU A 58 -16.50 -6.55 -6.33
N SER A 59 -17.76 -6.42 -5.92
CA SER A 59 -18.35 -5.13 -5.51
C SER A 59 -17.75 -4.52 -4.23
N TYR A 60 -16.98 -5.29 -3.47
CA TYR A 60 -16.28 -4.83 -2.26
C TYR A 60 -14.90 -4.23 -2.55
N PHE A 61 -14.37 -4.42 -3.76
CA PHE A 61 -13.12 -3.80 -4.17
C PHE A 61 -13.36 -2.34 -4.54
N SER A 62 -12.43 -1.48 -4.15
CA SER A 62 -12.45 -0.05 -4.46
C SER A 62 -12.27 0.21 -5.96
N LEU A 63 -11.38 -0.55 -6.60
CA LEU A 63 -11.11 -0.48 -8.04
C LEU A 63 -10.96 -1.90 -8.58
N VAL A 64 -11.56 -2.15 -9.74
CA VAL A 64 -11.46 -3.43 -10.47
C VAL A 64 -10.87 -3.15 -11.85
N SER A 65 -9.88 -3.95 -12.23
CA SER A 65 -9.18 -3.91 -13.52
C SER A 65 -8.81 -5.35 -13.91
N SER A 66 -8.32 -5.51 -15.13
CA SER A 66 -8.06 -6.79 -15.77
C SER A 66 -6.67 -6.75 -16.39
N THR A 67 -5.99 -7.89 -16.36
CA THR A 67 -4.64 -8.03 -16.91
C THR A 67 -4.65 -8.36 -18.41
N LEU A 68 -5.82 -8.59 -19.02
CA LEU A 68 -5.95 -8.88 -20.45
C LEU A 68 -5.28 -7.80 -21.32
N LYS A 69 -4.59 -8.21 -22.37
CA LYS A 69 -3.93 -7.31 -23.33
C LYS A 69 -4.92 -6.36 -24.04
N SER A 70 -6.17 -6.77 -24.22
CA SER A 70 -7.22 -5.95 -24.84
C SER A 70 -7.85 -4.94 -23.88
N ALA A 71 -7.58 -5.03 -22.57
CA ALA A 71 -8.23 -4.19 -21.58
C ALA A 71 -7.56 -2.80 -21.54
N THR A 72 -8.34 -1.75 -21.81
CA THR A 72 -7.86 -0.36 -21.90
C THR A 72 -8.70 0.58 -21.03
N ASN A 73 -8.17 1.77 -20.75
CA ASN A 73 -8.83 2.82 -19.99
C ASN A 73 -9.28 2.40 -18.57
N GLN A 74 -8.49 1.54 -17.93
CA GLN A 74 -8.77 0.97 -16.62
C GLN A 74 -8.23 1.82 -15.48
N SER A 75 -8.69 1.57 -14.25
CA SER A 75 -8.21 2.29 -13.06
C SER A 75 -6.81 1.88 -12.63
N ILE A 76 -6.40 0.66 -13.00
CA ILE A 76 -5.05 0.13 -12.83
C ILE A 76 -4.60 -0.27 -14.23
N SER A 77 -3.51 0.32 -14.70
CA SER A 77 -2.90 -0.04 -15.98
C SER A 77 -1.54 -0.63 -15.68
N ILE A 78 -1.42 -1.95 -15.80
CA ILE A 78 -0.16 -2.66 -15.71
C ILE A 78 0.42 -2.85 -17.10
N PHE A 79 1.70 -2.52 -17.25
CA PHE A 79 2.43 -2.57 -18.49
C PHE A 79 3.49 -3.66 -18.39
N TYR A 80 3.21 -4.81 -18.98
CA TYR A 80 4.20 -5.89 -19.15
C TYR A 80 5.23 -5.51 -20.22
N ILE A 81 6.29 -6.32 -20.32
CA ILE A 81 7.41 -6.12 -21.26
C ILE A 81 6.96 -5.97 -22.72
N ASP A 82 5.85 -6.60 -23.12
CA ASP A 82 5.29 -6.56 -24.48
C ASP A 82 4.24 -5.45 -24.68
N ARG A 83 4.13 -4.52 -23.71
CA ARG A 83 3.11 -3.46 -23.66
C ARG A 83 3.67 -2.07 -23.33
N PHE A 84 4.99 -1.87 -23.33
CA PHE A 84 5.58 -0.56 -23.08
C PHE A 84 6.89 -0.34 -23.84
N GLY A 85 6.76 0.17 -25.07
CA GLY A 85 7.90 0.43 -25.93
C GLY A 85 8.74 -0.82 -26.18
N ILE A 86 10.04 -0.61 -26.35
CA ILE A 86 11.02 -1.69 -26.53
C ILE A 86 11.54 -2.12 -25.17
N PHE A 87 11.45 -3.42 -24.85
CA PHE A 87 11.96 -3.98 -23.61
C PHE A 87 13.07 -5.01 -23.87
N PRO A 88 14.35 -4.69 -23.60
CA PRO A 88 15.47 -5.57 -23.91
C PRO A 88 15.62 -6.68 -22.87
N TYR A 89 15.57 -7.94 -23.28
CA TYR A 89 15.83 -9.06 -22.37
C TYR A 89 16.47 -10.27 -23.05
N VAL A 90 17.06 -11.14 -22.23
CA VAL A 90 17.62 -12.42 -22.66
C VAL A 90 16.81 -13.51 -22.00
N ASP A 91 16.20 -14.37 -22.81
CA ASP A 91 15.45 -15.52 -22.32
C ASP A 91 16.36 -16.47 -21.55
N GLU A 92 15.91 -16.89 -20.36
CA GLU A 92 16.77 -17.60 -19.42
C GLU A 92 17.06 -19.03 -19.86
N ASP A 93 16.09 -19.70 -20.48
CA ASP A 93 16.15 -21.11 -20.86
C ASP A 93 16.88 -21.31 -22.19
N THR A 94 16.62 -20.43 -23.15
CA THR A 94 17.14 -20.52 -24.53
C THR A 94 18.39 -19.68 -24.73
N GLY A 95 18.59 -18.62 -23.94
CA GLY A 95 19.64 -17.62 -24.16
C GLY A 95 19.40 -16.72 -25.38
N GLU A 96 18.20 -16.77 -25.97
CA GLU A 96 17.81 -15.91 -27.09
C GLU A 96 17.73 -14.44 -26.64
N MET A 97 18.25 -13.52 -27.46
CA MET A 97 18.21 -12.08 -27.18
C MET A 97 17.00 -11.47 -27.88
N TYR A 98 16.14 -10.83 -27.11
CA TYR A 98 15.02 -10.03 -27.58
C TYR A 98 15.35 -8.55 -27.44
N ASP A 99 15.03 -7.76 -28.46
CA ASP A 99 15.24 -6.30 -28.45
C ASP A 99 16.67 -5.90 -28.05
N GLU A 100 17.67 -6.56 -28.65
CA GLU A 100 19.11 -6.41 -28.35
C GLU A 100 19.56 -6.93 -26.96
N GLY A 101 18.64 -7.45 -26.16
CA GLY A 101 18.88 -8.18 -24.91
C GLY A 101 19.36 -7.37 -23.71
N VAL A 102 19.90 -6.16 -23.92
CA VAL A 102 20.41 -5.30 -22.85
C VAL A 102 20.10 -3.80 -23.05
N PRO A 103 19.89 -3.03 -21.97
CA PRO A 103 19.47 -1.62 -22.05
C PRO A 103 20.46 -0.69 -22.74
N GLN A 104 21.77 -1.00 -22.74
CA GLN A 104 22.79 -0.19 -23.40
C GLN A 104 22.74 -0.22 -24.94
N LEU A 105 21.95 -1.13 -25.53
CA LEU A 105 21.78 -1.26 -26.98
C LEU A 105 20.44 -0.74 -27.50
N VAL A 106 19.48 -0.44 -26.62
CA VAL A 106 18.15 0.04 -27.01
C VAL A 106 18.21 1.38 -27.74
N ASP A 107 17.52 1.48 -28.88
CA ASP A 107 17.21 2.78 -29.48
C ASP A 107 16.18 3.51 -28.61
N MET A 108 16.68 4.42 -27.78
CA MET A 108 15.84 5.19 -26.87
C MET A 108 14.89 6.18 -27.55
N LYS A 109 15.05 6.46 -28.85
CA LYS A 109 14.09 7.27 -29.62
C LYS A 109 12.91 6.40 -30.01
N GLU A 110 13.18 5.23 -30.58
CA GLU A 110 12.15 4.27 -30.97
C GLU A 110 11.37 3.75 -29.76
N HIS A 111 12.06 3.36 -28.68
CA HIS A 111 11.42 2.99 -27.40
C HIS A 111 10.44 4.07 -26.92
N ARG A 112 10.82 5.34 -27.02
CA ARG A 112 9.97 6.46 -26.59
C ARG A 112 8.74 6.59 -27.48
N GLU A 113 8.87 6.45 -28.79
CA GLU A 113 7.75 6.58 -29.73
C GLU A 113 6.75 5.45 -29.53
N LEU A 114 7.21 4.20 -29.42
CA LEU A 114 6.33 3.06 -29.13
C LEU A 114 5.70 3.15 -27.73
N ALA A 115 6.44 3.57 -26.71
CA ALA A 115 5.88 3.78 -25.38
C ALA A 115 4.86 4.94 -25.34
N GLU A 116 5.04 5.99 -26.18
CA GLU A 116 4.04 7.06 -26.34
C GLU A 116 2.71 6.47 -26.85
N ASP A 117 2.77 5.61 -27.88
CA ASP A 117 1.60 4.93 -28.45
C ASP A 117 0.95 3.95 -27.45
N ASP A 118 1.73 3.15 -26.73
CA ASP A 118 1.23 2.22 -25.71
C ASP A 118 0.50 2.95 -24.58
N ILE A 119 1.08 4.05 -24.08
CA ILE A 119 0.44 4.87 -23.05
C ILE A 119 -0.89 5.46 -23.56
N GLU A 120 -0.94 5.88 -24.82
CA GLU A 120 -2.17 6.38 -25.43
C GLU A 120 -3.24 5.29 -25.57
N PHE A 121 -2.84 4.09 -25.97
CA PHE A 121 -3.74 2.94 -26.10
C PHE A 121 -4.31 2.48 -24.76
N TYR A 122 -3.45 2.21 -23.75
CA TYR A 122 -3.89 1.65 -22.47
C TYR A 122 -4.52 2.69 -21.55
N ILE A 123 -4.08 3.95 -21.62
CA ILE A 123 -4.58 5.06 -20.80
C ILE A 123 -5.02 6.19 -21.72
N PRO A 124 -6.12 6.10 -22.46
CA PRO A 124 -6.56 7.20 -23.33
C PRO A 124 -7.01 8.44 -22.54
N MET A 125 -7.48 8.25 -21.29
CA MET A 125 -7.92 9.33 -20.41
C MET A 125 -6.98 9.53 -19.21
N ASN A 126 -6.59 10.78 -18.93
CA ASN A 126 -5.78 11.15 -17.77
C ASN A 126 -6.59 11.22 -16.46
N ARG A 127 -7.25 10.12 -16.10
CA ARG A 127 -7.97 9.94 -14.83
C ARG A 127 -7.02 9.46 -13.73
N SER A 128 -7.37 9.73 -12.48
CA SER A 128 -6.66 9.20 -11.32
C SER A 128 -6.73 7.67 -11.29
N GLY A 129 -5.61 7.04 -10.95
CA GLY A 129 -5.46 5.59 -10.97
C GLY A 129 -3.99 5.20 -10.89
N LEU A 130 -3.71 3.90 -10.95
CA LEU A 130 -2.36 3.36 -10.93
C LEU A 130 -1.85 3.14 -12.36
N ALA A 131 -0.55 3.35 -12.56
CA ALA A 131 0.18 2.98 -13.76
C ALA A 131 1.47 2.24 -13.33
N VAL A 132 1.52 0.94 -13.62
CA VAL A 132 2.52 0.03 -13.06
C VAL A 132 3.37 -0.50 -14.19
N LEU A 133 4.67 -0.19 -14.16
CA LEU A 133 5.65 -0.72 -15.11
C LEU A 133 6.18 -2.04 -14.56
N ASP A 134 5.91 -3.13 -15.26
CA ASP A 134 6.21 -4.48 -14.81
C ASP A 134 7.35 -5.09 -15.62
N PHE A 135 8.56 -4.76 -15.17
CA PHE A 135 9.82 -4.98 -15.87
C PHE A 135 10.70 -5.87 -15.00
N GLU A 136 10.53 -7.19 -15.13
CA GLU A 136 11.22 -8.18 -14.28
C GLU A 136 12.45 -8.78 -14.98
N GLU A 137 12.46 -8.81 -16.31
CA GLU A 137 13.48 -9.52 -17.10
C GLU A 137 14.72 -8.66 -17.37
N TRP A 138 15.77 -8.78 -16.56
CA TRP A 138 17.00 -7.97 -16.67
C TRP A 138 18.27 -8.80 -16.50
N ARG A 139 19.21 -8.73 -17.45
CA ARG A 139 20.49 -9.45 -17.36
C ARG A 139 21.71 -8.61 -17.76
N ILE A 140 22.76 -8.70 -16.97
CA ILE A 140 24.08 -8.13 -17.30
C ILE A 140 24.77 -9.06 -18.31
N SER A 141 25.26 -8.50 -19.42
CA SER A 141 25.99 -9.28 -20.45
C SER A 141 27.48 -8.95 -20.45
N ILE A 142 28.29 -9.84 -19.85
CA ILE A 142 29.77 -9.77 -19.86
C ILE A 142 30.29 -10.04 -21.29
N ASN A 143 29.66 -10.98 -22.01
CA ASN A 143 30.03 -11.35 -23.37
C ASN A 143 29.99 -10.15 -24.33
N LEU A 144 29.05 -9.23 -24.16
CA LEU A 144 28.99 -8.01 -24.97
C LEU A 144 30.23 -7.14 -24.80
N VAL A 145 30.74 -7.02 -23.57
CA VAL A 145 31.97 -6.26 -23.28
C VAL A 145 33.18 -6.97 -23.87
N LYS A 146 33.28 -8.29 -23.71
CA LYS A 146 34.39 -9.10 -24.24
C LYS A 146 34.46 -9.13 -25.76
N LYS A 147 33.32 -9.19 -26.45
CA LYS A 147 33.27 -9.09 -27.93
C LYS A 147 33.83 -7.75 -28.42
N ARG A 148 33.66 -6.66 -27.65
CA ARG A 148 34.19 -5.34 -27.99
C ARG A 148 35.67 -5.17 -27.62
N ASN A 149 36.13 -5.83 -26.58
CA ASN A 149 37.54 -5.84 -26.21
C ASN A 149 37.96 -7.21 -25.64
N VAL A 150 38.55 -8.03 -26.52
CA VAL A 150 39.02 -9.38 -26.19
C VAL A 150 40.25 -9.40 -25.28
N SER A 151 40.91 -8.26 -25.07
CA SER A 151 42.11 -8.17 -24.23
C SER A 151 41.81 -7.99 -22.74
N LEU A 152 40.55 -7.76 -22.36
CA LEU A 152 40.16 -7.60 -20.95
C LEU A 152 40.23 -8.96 -20.23
N SER A 153 40.66 -8.93 -18.96
CA SER A 153 40.47 -10.07 -18.07
C SER A 153 38.98 -10.33 -17.82
N GLU A 154 38.63 -11.47 -17.21
CA GLU A 154 37.25 -11.73 -16.78
C GLU A 154 36.76 -10.64 -15.81
N ASP A 155 37.50 -10.39 -14.74
CA ASP A 155 37.14 -9.40 -13.71
C ASP A 155 36.97 -7.99 -14.30
N GLU A 156 37.87 -7.58 -15.21
CA GLU A 156 37.78 -6.28 -15.88
C GLU A 156 36.55 -6.20 -16.80
N ALA A 157 36.20 -7.30 -17.47
CA ALA A 157 35.02 -7.36 -18.33
C ALA A 157 33.72 -7.33 -17.50
N GLU A 158 33.68 -8.03 -16.36
CA GLU A 158 32.54 -8.05 -15.45
C GLU A 158 32.26 -6.67 -14.86
N GLU A 159 33.26 -6.03 -14.27
CA GLU A 159 33.11 -4.69 -13.68
C GLU A 159 32.65 -3.68 -14.74
N ARG A 160 33.22 -3.77 -15.94
CA ARG A 160 32.81 -2.90 -17.05
C ARG A 160 31.40 -3.20 -17.54
N ALA A 161 30.98 -4.47 -17.57
CA ALA A 161 29.62 -4.86 -17.95
C ALA A 161 28.60 -4.31 -16.95
N LYS A 162 28.88 -4.44 -15.65
CA LYS A 162 28.07 -3.89 -14.57
C LYS A 162 27.87 -2.38 -14.71
N VAL A 163 28.97 -1.62 -14.85
CA VAL A 163 28.90 -0.14 -14.98
C VAL A 163 28.11 0.30 -16.22
N LEU A 164 28.29 -0.39 -17.35
CA LEU A 164 27.56 -0.08 -18.58
C LEU A 164 26.07 -0.40 -18.45
N PHE A 165 25.76 -1.57 -17.89
CA PHE A 165 24.40 -2.03 -17.67
C PHE A 165 23.64 -1.10 -16.72
N GLU A 166 24.17 -0.85 -15.52
CA GLU A 166 23.51 0.00 -14.51
C GLU A 166 23.28 1.42 -15.02
N ARG A 167 24.25 2.00 -15.75
CA ARG A 167 24.09 3.32 -16.36
C ARG A 167 22.96 3.33 -17.39
N ALA A 168 22.88 2.30 -18.23
CA ALA A 168 21.87 2.21 -19.26
C ALA A 168 20.48 1.90 -18.67
N ALA A 169 20.38 0.97 -17.73
CA ALA A 169 19.17 0.64 -17.00
C ALA A 169 18.61 1.87 -16.27
N LYS A 170 19.44 2.61 -15.53
CA LYS A 170 19.05 3.87 -14.90
C LYS A 170 18.50 4.88 -15.92
N LYS A 171 19.15 5.02 -17.07
CA LYS A 171 18.67 5.91 -18.15
C LYS A 171 17.33 5.44 -18.71
N TYR A 172 17.15 4.14 -18.91
CA TYR A 172 15.92 3.53 -19.39
C TYR A 172 14.78 3.81 -18.39
N PHE A 173 14.91 3.37 -17.13
CA PHE A 173 13.90 3.55 -16.09
C PHE A 173 13.49 5.03 -15.95
N LEU A 174 14.47 5.93 -15.80
CA LEU A 174 14.19 7.37 -15.67
C LEU A 174 13.44 7.93 -16.88
N ARG A 175 13.76 7.49 -18.10
CA ARG A 175 13.09 7.99 -19.32
C ARG A 175 11.66 7.45 -19.43
N SER A 176 11.45 6.17 -19.16
CA SER A 176 10.15 5.50 -19.23
C SER A 176 9.16 6.09 -18.21
N ILE A 177 9.54 6.19 -16.93
CA ILE A 177 8.63 6.72 -15.91
C ILE A 177 8.32 8.21 -16.10
N ARG A 178 9.31 9.02 -16.54
CA ARG A 178 9.11 10.44 -16.84
C ARG A 178 8.19 10.63 -18.04
N LEU A 179 8.30 9.77 -19.04
CA LEU A 179 7.39 9.77 -20.18
C LEU A 179 5.95 9.55 -19.72
N GLY A 180 5.71 8.50 -18.93
CA GLY A 180 4.41 8.20 -18.32
C GLY A 180 3.85 9.37 -17.54
N LYS A 181 4.62 9.92 -16.59
CA LYS A 181 4.23 11.09 -15.78
C LYS A 181 3.91 12.32 -16.61
N ARG A 182 4.66 12.57 -17.68
CA ARG A 182 4.42 13.71 -18.58
C ARG A 182 3.10 13.56 -19.34
N LEU A 183 2.82 12.36 -19.85
CA LEU A 183 1.63 12.10 -20.65
C LEU A 183 0.37 11.94 -19.78
N ARG A 184 0.51 11.34 -18.60
CA ARG A 184 -0.58 11.03 -17.66
C ARG A 184 -0.23 11.47 -16.24
N PRO A 185 -0.18 12.79 -15.97
CA PRO A 185 0.24 13.33 -14.68
C PRO A 185 -0.73 13.04 -13.52
N ASN A 186 -1.96 12.62 -13.79
CA ASN A 186 -2.92 12.24 -12.74
C ASN A 186 -2.80 10.76 -12.34
N ARG A 187 -2.00 9.96 -13.06
CA ARG A 187 -1.72 8.57 -12.70
C ARG A 187 -0.57 8.49 -11.72
N LEU A 188 -0.67 7.55 -10.79
CA LEU A 188 0.42 7.19 -9.90
C LEU A 188 1.30 6.14 -10.58
N TRP A 189 2.46 6.58 -11.04
CA TRP A 189 3.49 5.80 -11.70
C TRP A 189 4.51 5.22 -10.72
N GLY A 190 4.95 4.00 -11.00
CA GLY A 190 5.99 3.27 -10.29
C GLY A 190 6.27 1.93 -10.97
N TYR A 191 7.27 1.22 -10.48
CA TYR A 191 7.65 -0.11 -10.97
C TYR A 191 7.12 -1.18 -10.04
N TYR A 192 6.53 -2.24 -10.60
CA TYR A 192 6.21 -3.45 -9.85
C TYR A 192 7.47 -4.04 -9.22
N LEU A 193 7.31 -4.73 -8.09
CA LEU A 193 8.36 -5.33 -7.24
C LEU A 193 9.17 -4.33 -6.41
N TYR A 194 9.25 -3.03 -6.77
CA TYR A 194 10.14 -2.09 -6.10
C TYR A 194 9.51 -1.34 -4.90
N PRO A 195 10.22 -1.26 -3.75
CA PRO A 195 11.49 -1.96 -3.46
C PRO A 195 11.25 -3.44 -3.14
N ASP A 196 12.26 -4.25 -3.41
CA ASP A 196 12.35 -5.59 -2.84
C ASP A 196 13.17 -5.57 -1.53
N CYS A 197 12.79 -6.44 -0.61
CA CYS A 197 13.45 -6.68 0.67
C CYS A 197 14.40 -7.89 0.60
N TYR A 198 14.21 -8.80 -0.36
CA TYR A 198 14.98 -10.05 -0.52
C TYR A 198 15.08 -10.92 0.76
N ASN A 199 14.06 -10.87 1.60
CA ASN A 199 13.94 -11.65 2.83
C ASN A 199 13.39 -13.07 2.56
N TYR A 200 14.08 -13.81 1.69
CA TYR A 200 13.70 -15.16 1.23
C TYR A 200 14.44 -16.29 1.95
N ASP A 201 15.18 -15.97 3.02
CA ASP A 201 15.99 -16.89 3.81
C ASP A 201 15.17 -17.90 4.64
N TYR A 202 13.85 -17.73 4.71
CA TYR A 202 12.93 -18.78 5.19
C TYR A 202 13.08 -20.10 4.43
N ASN A 203 13.49 -20.06 3.15
CA ASN A 203 13.78 -21.25 2.34
C ASN A 203 15.01 -22.03 2.83
N GLN A 204 15.87 -21.40 3.63
CA GLN A 204 17.07 -22.01 4.21
C GLN A 204 16.82 -22.42 5.66
N ASP A 205 16.21 -21.53 6.46
CA ASP A 205 15.91 -21.79 7.87
C ASP A 205 14.64 -21.05 8.33
N MET A 206 13.49 -21.71 8.15
CA MET A 206 12.19 -21.23 8.60
C MET A 206 12.08 -21.03 10.12
N ALA A 207 12.87 -21.75 10.93
CA ALA A 207 12.77 -21.69 12.38
C ALA A 207 13.44 -20.44 12.96
N SER A 208 14.54 -19.97 12.36
CA SER A 208 15.22 -18.74 12.76
C SER A 208 14.83 -17.51 11.96
N PHE A 209 14.06 -17.67 10.87
CA PHE A 209 13.59 -16.58 10.02
C PHE A 209 12.88 -15.48 10.82
N ASN A 210 13.41 -14.26 10.72
CA ASN A 210 12.88 -13.07 11.39
C ASN A 210 12.25 -12.05 10.42
N GLY A 211 12.34 -12.29 9.11
CA GLY A 211 11.82 -11.44 8.05
C GLY A 211 12.66 -10.22 7.69
N GLU A 212 13.76 -9.93 8.38
CA GLU A 212 14.55 -8.72 8.12
C GLU A 212 15.11 -8.67 6.69
N CYS A 213 15.04 -7.50 6.05
CA CYS A 213 15.73 -7.30 4.78
C CYS A 213 17.25 -7.33 5.01
N PRO A 214 18.03 -8.10 4.23
CA PRO A 214 19.48 -8.15 4.40
C PRO A 214 20.10 -6.75 4.31
N PRO A 215 21.12 -6.41 5.13
CA PRO A 215 21.70 -5.07 5.15
C PRO A 215 22.22 -4.58 3.80
N ILE A 216 22.75 -5.50 2.97
CA ILE A 216 23.22 -5.18 1.62
C ILE A 216 22.08 -4.72 0.71
N GLU A 217 20.89 -5.30 0.85
CA GLU A 217 19.74 -4.97 0.00
C GLU A 217 19.14 -3.62 0.39
N LYS A 218 19.17 -3.26 1.69
CA LYS A 218 18.85 -1.90 2.13
C LYS A 218 19.83 -0.87 1.56
N SER A 219 21.13 -1.20 1.51
CA SER A 219 22.15 -0.33 0.89
C SER A 219 21.91 -0.16 -0.61
N ARG A 220 21.60 -1.24 -1.33
CA ARG A 220 21.25 -1.17 -2.76
C ARG A 220 19.98 -0.36 -3.00
N ASN A 221 18.97 -0.53 -2.14
CA ASN A 221 17.77 0.32 -2.16
C ASN A 221 18.11 1.80 -1.93
N ASP A 222 19.10 2.14 -1.09
CA ASP A 222 19.54 3.53 -0.92
C ASP A 222 20.20 4.09 -2.19
N GLU A 223 20.96 3.28 -2.91
CA GLU A 223 21.58 3.65 -4.19
C GLU A 223 20.54 3.90 -5.31
N LEU A 224 19.33 3.35 -5.15
CA LEU A 224 18.17 3.60 -6.01
C LEU A 224 17.40 4.89 -5.67
N LEU A 225 17.97 5.84 -4.91
CA LEU A 225 17.34 7.14 -4.62
C LEU A 225 16.77 7.84 -5.87
N TRP A 226 17.46 7.71 -7.01
CA TRP A 226 17.02 8.27 -8.28
C TRP A 226 15.69 7.69 -8.78
N LEU A 227 15.36 6.45 -8.43
CA LEU A 227 14.10 5.79 -8.75
C LEU A 227 13.00 6.32 -7.83
N TRP A 228 13.26 6.37 -6.52
CA TRP A 228 12.31 6.84 -5.51
C TRP A 228 11.90 8.30 -5.75
N MET A 229 12.83 9.15 -6.20
CA MET A 229 12.56 10.54 -6.55
C MET A 229 11.59 10.69 -7.74
N GLU A 230 11.59 9.73 -8.66
CA GLU A 230 10.72 9.78 -9.84
C GLU A 230 9.40 9.05 -9.65
N SER A 231 9.36 8.04 -8.79
CA SER A 231 8.14 7.30 -8.45
C SER A 231 7.11 8.19 -7.74
N THR A 232 5.85 8.01 -8.11
CA THR A 232 4.67 8.65 -7.47
C THR A 232 3.81 7.64 -6.70
N ALA A 233 4.12 6.35 -6.83
CA ALA A 233 3.68 5.26 -5.98
C ALA A 233 4.78 4.19 -5.90
N LEU A 234 4.77 3.37 -4.85
CA LEU A 234 5.62 2.18 -4.70
C LEU A 234 4.77 0.92 -4.75
N PHE A 235 5.28 -0.12 -5.40
CA PHE A 235 4.55 -1.37 -5.67
C PHE A 235 5.33 -2.60 -5.21
N PRO A 236 5.67 -2.73 -3.91
CA PRO A 236 6.35 -3.92 -3.41
C PRO A 236 5.44 -5.14 -3.59
N SER A 237 5.99 -6.25 -4.07
CA SER A 237 5.30 -7.55 -4.02
C SER A 237 5.39 -8.11 -2.60
N ILE A 238 4.29 -8.63 -2.06
CA ILE A 238 4.22 -9.33 -0.77
C ILE A 238 3.55 -10.70 -0.93
N TYR A 239 3.77 -11.34 -2.09
CA TYR A 239 3.22 -12.66 -2.39
C TYR A 239 3.76 -13.70 -1.41
N LEU A 240 2.88 -14.54 -0.88
CA LEU A 240 3.25 -15.63 0.00
C LEU A 240 3.46 -16.90 -0.80
N GLU A 241 4.58 -17.59 -0.57
CA GLU A 241 4.79 -18.96 -1.03
C GLU A 241 4.09 -19.93 -0.06
N SER A 242 3.70 -21.11 -0.55
CA SER A 242 2.97 -22.13 0.21
C SER A 242 3.73 -22.59 1.46
N VAL A 243 5.07 -22.49 1.48
CA VAL A 243 5.88 -22.77 2.68
C VAL A 243 5.59 -21.81 3.85
N LEU A 244 5.10 -20.59 3.57
CA LEU A 244 4.72 -19.59 4.56
C LEU A 244 3.26 -19.74 5.01
N LYS A 245 2.46 -20.59 4.35
CA LYS A 245 1.03 -20.78 4.61
C LYS A 245 0.72 -21.00 6.09
N ASP A 246 -0.19 -20.19 6.61
CA ASP A 246 -0.71 -20.26 7.97
C ASP A 246 0.37 -20.18 9.06
N THR A 247 1.48 -19.47 8.79
CA THR A 247 2.61 -19.33 9.72
C THR A 247 2.75 -17.92 10.30
N GLN A 248 3.40 -17.81 11.46
CA GLN A 248 3.79 -16.51 12.01
C GLN A 248 4.90 -15.84 11.18
N GLN A 249 5.67 -16.63 10.45
CA GLN A 249 6.74 -16.20 9.54
C GLN A 249 6.17 -15.44 8.34
N ALA A 250 5.01 -15.83 7.80
CA ALA A 250 4.32 -15.06 6.75
C ALA A 250 4.14 -13.58 7.16
N ARG A 251 3.70 -13.35 8.40
CA ARG A 251 3.57 -12.01 8.97
C ARG A 251 4.91 -11.28 9.00
N MET A 252 5.98 -11.94 9.44
CA MET A 252 7.32 -11.32 9.49
C MET A 252 7.85 -10.99 8.10
N PHE A 253 7.63 -11.87 7.13
CA PHE A 253 7.96 -11.67 5.73
C PHE A 253 7.29 -10.40 5.17
N VAL A 254 5.96 -10.29 5.31
CA VAL A 254 5.19 -9.13 4.82
C VAL A 254 5.56 -7.86 5.58
N ARG A 255 5.63 -7.92 6.92
CA ARG A 255 5.90 -6.77 7.79
C ARG A 255 7.16 -6.02 7.36
N HIS A 256 8.24 -6.75 7.12
CA HIS A 256 9.52 -6.15 6.75
C HIS A 256 9.54 -5.61 5.31
N ARG A 257 8.83 -6.25 4.38
CA ARG A 257 8.66 -5.73 3.00
C ARG A 257 7.91 -4.40 2.98
N ILE A 258 6.85 -4.29 3.78
CA ILE A 258 6.13 -3.01 3.94
C ILE A 258 6.97 -1.97 4.69
N GLN A 259 7.75 -2.38 5.71
CA GLN A 259 8.68 -1.46 6.39
C GLN A 259 9.76 -0.93 5.45
N GLU A 260 10.32 -1.76 4.56
CA GLU A 260 11.31 -1.30 3.59
C GLU A 260 10.71 -0.34 2.57
N ALA A 261 9.51 -0.65 2.05
CA ALA A 261 8.75 0.28 1.22
C ALA A 261 8.51 1.63 1.91
N ARG A 262 8.14 1.61 3.19
CA ARG A 262 7.96 2.82 4.01
C ARG A 262 9.27 3.56 4.29
N ARG A 263 10.39 2.84 4.40
CA ARG A 263 11.71 3.43 4.60
C ARG A 263 12.16 4.17 3.35
N VAL A 264 12.05 3.55 2.17
CA VAL A 264 12.47 4.18 0.91
C VAL A 264 11.54 5.30 0.45
N SER A 265 10.24 5.23 0.81
CA SER A 265 9.25 6.24 0.40
C SER A 265 9.52 7.64 0.94
N VAL A 266 10.34 7.77 1.99
CA VAL A 266 10.71 9.04 2.63
C VAL A 266 12.15 9.45 2.34
N LEU A 267 12.94 8.63 1.64
CA LEU A 267 14.33 8.98 1.30
C LEU A 267 14.43 10.25 0.43
N PRO A 268 13.54 10.47 -0.57
CA PRO A 268 13.54 11.72 -1.33
C PRO A 268 13.20 12.95 -0.48
N ASN A 269 12.34 12.79 0.52
CA ASN A 269 11.85 13.85 1.39
C ASN A 269 11.34 13.29 2.71
N ASN A 270 12.05 13.53 3.81
CA ASN A 270 11.69 13.00 5.13
C ASN A 270 10.32 13.47 5.67
N SER A 271 9.73 14.52 5.10
CA SER A 271 8.42 15.06 5.49
C SER A 271 7.25 14.49 4.68
N TYR A 272 7.52 13.74 3.61
CA TYR A 272 6.52 13.18 2.71
C TYR A 272 6.85 11.72 2.36
N SER A 273 5.87 10.84 2.51
CA SER A 273 5.96 9.45 2.08
C SER A 273 5.16 9.27 0.81
N THR A 274 5.84 8.82 -0.24
CA THR A 274 5.21 8.27 -1.45
C THR A 274 4.21 7.16 -1.07
N PRO A 275 2.99 7.14 -1.63
CA PRO A 275 1.99 6.13 -1.29
C PRO A 275 2.42 4.73 -1.74
N ILE A 276 2.16 3.73 -0.89
CA ILE A 276 2.53 2.32 -1.12
C ILE A 276 1.28 1.52 -1.47
N TYR A 277 1.29 0.81 -2.59
CA TYR A 277 0.23 -0.11 -2.99
C TYR A 277 0.85 -1.50 -3.14
N ALA A 278 0.73 -2.32 -2.09
CA ALA A 278 1.40 -3.61 -2.06
C ALA A 278 0.68 -4.63 -2.95
N TYR A 279 1.43 -5.38 -3.73
CA TYR A 279 0.89 -6.43 -4.59
C TYR A 279 0.74 -7.73 -3.79
N ILE A 280 -0.47 -8.30 -3.81
CA ILE A 280 -0.79 -9.64 -3.30
C ILE A 280 -1.28 -10.52 -4.45
N GLN A 281 -1.18 -11.84 -4.29
CA GLN A 281 -1.95 -12.79 -5.08
C GLN A 281 -3.09 -13.35 -4.22
N PRO A 282 -4.26 -13.67 -4.77
CA PRO A 282 -5.31 -14.33 -4.01
C PRO A 282 -4.96 -15.79 -3.67
N VAL A 283 -4.09 -16.41 -4.48
CA VAL A 283 -3.49 -17.73 -4.27
C VAL A 283 -2.04 -17.60 -3.78
N TYR A 284 -1.49 -18.67 -3.19
CA TYR A 284 -0.05 -18.72 -2.90
C TYR A 284 0.75 -18.72 -4.20
N LYS A 285 1.92 -18.06 -4.20
CA LYS A 285 2.75 -17.74 -5.38
C LYS A 285 3.10 -18.97 -6.24
N ASP A 286 3.31 -20.10 -5.59
CA ASP A 286 3.72 -21.38 -6.14
C ASP A 286 2.54 -22.38 -6.25
N SER A 287 1.31 -21.88 -6.21
CA SER A 287 0.07 -22.64 -6.37
C SER A 287 -0.87 -21.99 -7.41
N VAL A 288 -1.74 -22.79 -8.01
CA VAL A 288 -2.74 -22.35 -9.00
C VAL A 288 -4.16 -22.29 -8.44
N ASP A 289 -4.41 -22.95 -7.30
CA ASP A 289 -5.74 -23.18 -6.74
C ASP A 289 -5.80 -23.06 -5.20
N ASP A 290 -4.66 -22.93 -4.51
CA ASP A 290 -4.62 -22.76 -3.06
C ASP A 290 -4.75 -21.28 -2.66
N TYR A 291 -5.98 -20.85 -2.37
CA TYR A 291 -6.29 -19.50 -1.94
C TYR A 291 -5.83 -19.20 -0.50
N MET A 292 -5.41 -17.95 -0.26
CA MET A 292 -5.00 -17.51 1.07
C MET A 292 -6.13 -17.69 2.10
N SER A 293 -5.78 -18.23 3.27
CA SER A 293 -6.72 -18.33 4.39
C SER A 293 -7.03 -16.95 4.98
N GLU A 294 -8.07 -16.82 5.82
CA GLU A 294 -8.29 -15.57 6.56
C GLU A 294 -7.07 -15.20 7.43
N PHE A 295 -6.36 -16.19 7.96
CA PHE A 295 -5.15 -15.98 8.75
C PHE A 295 -4.06 -15.30 7.92
N ASP A 296 -3.85 -15.73 6.67
CA ASP A 296 -2.87 -15.10 5.80
C ASP A 296 -3.36 -13.81 5.13
N LEU A 297 -4.68 -13.60 4.99
CA LEU A 297 -5.23 -12.26 4.70
C LEU A 297 -4.89 -11.28 5.84
N VAL A 298 -4.91 -11.73 7.10
CA VAL A 298 -4.43 -10.92 8.24
C VAL A 298 -2.94 -10.63 8.14
N ASN A 299 -2.12 -11.63 7.82
CA ASN A 299 -0.67 -11.47 7.72
C ASN A 299 -0.22 -10.69 6.48
N THR A 300 -1.07 -10.55 5.46
CA THR A 300 -0.79 -9.77 4.24
C THR A 300 -1.47 -8.40 4.27
N ILE A 301 -2.76 -8.36 3.97
CA ILE A 301 -3.59 -7.16 3.89
C ILE A 301 -3.66 -6.47 5.25
N GLY A 302 -3.88 -7.22 6.32
CA GLY A 302 -3.97 -6.69 7.68
C GLY A 302 -2.67 -5.99 8.10
N GLU A 303 -1.51 -6.61 7.86
CA GLU A 303 -0.21 -6.00 8.10
C GLU A 303 0.00 -4.75 7.23
N ALA A 304 -0.29 -4.81 5.93
CA ALA A 304 -0.14 -3.66 5.04
C ALA A 304 -0.99 -2.46 5.49
N ALA A 305 -2.25 -2.69 5.87
CA ALA A 305 -3.16 -1.66 6.38
C ALA A 305 -2.65 -1.06 7.69
N ALA A 306 -2.24 -1.91 8.65
CA ALA A 306 -1.76 -1.45 9.95
C ALA A 306 -0.46 -0.64 9.83
N LEU A 307 0.41 -0.96 8.86
CA LEU A 307 1.69 -0.28 8.65
C LEU A 307 1.60 0.98 7.78
N GLY A 308 0.40 1.35 7.32
CA GLY A 308 0.13 2.63 6.67
C GLY A 308 0.22 2.62 5.14
N ALA A 309 0.23 1.44 4.50
CA ALA A 309 0.08 1.35 3.05
C ALA A 309 -1.22 2.04 2.59
N ALA A 310 -1.24 2.51 1.34
CA ALA A 310 -2.41 3.14 0.72
C ALA A 310 -3.45 2.14 0.26
N GLY A 311 -3.02 0.91 -0.01
CA GLY A 311 -3.89 -0.17 -0.38
C GLY A 311 -3.12 -1.41 -0.78
N VAL A 312 -3.86 -2.39 -1.25
CA VAL A 312 -3.35 -3.62 -1.85
C VAL A 312 -3.91 -3.80 -3.25
N VAL A 313 -3.10 -4.34 -4.14
CA VAL A 313 -3.50 -4.79 -5.48
C VAL A 313 -3.47 -6.30 -5.50
N SER A 314 -4.64 -6.93 -5.53
CA SER A 314 -4.79 -8.36 -5.73
C SER A 314 -4.64 -8.66 -7.21
N TRP A 315 -3.47 -9.16 -7.58
CA TRP A 315 -3.11 -9.51 -8.95
C TRP A 315 -3.37 -10.98 -9.22
N GLY A 316 -3.77 -11.30 -10.45
CA GLY A 316 -3.89 -12.67 -10.94
C GLY A 316 -3.61 -12.74 -12.44
N ASP A 317 -2.99 -13.83 -12.85
CA ASP A 317 -2.81 -14.17 -14.25
C ASP A 317 -4.01 -14.98 -14.80
N MET A 318 -3.81 -15.63 -15.94
CA MET A 318 -4.82 -16.45 -16.58
C MET A 318 -5.21 -17.69 -15.76
N ASN A 319 -4.32 -18.21 -14.90
CA ASN A 319 -4.53 -19.46 -14.15
C ASN A 319 -5.75 -19.37 -13.23
N VAL A 320 -5.99 -18.20 -12.63
CA VAL A 320 -7.17 -17.92 -11.80
C VAL A 320 -8.50 -18.12 -12.56
N THR A 321 -8.44 -18.14 -13.89
CA THR A 321 -9.62 -18.15 -14.78
C THR A 321 -9.55 -19.23 -15.86
N ASP A 322 -8.60 -20.15 -15.76
CA ASP A 322 -8.30 -21.09 -16.85
C ASP A 322 -9.32 -22.22 -16.96
N THR A 323 -9.92 -22.62 -15.83
CA THR A 323 -10.91 -23.71 -15.77
C THR A 323 -12.19 -23.28 -15.05
N GLU A 324 -13.27 -24.03 -15.29
CA GLU A 324 -14.53 -23.86 -14.54
C GLU A 324 -14.30 -24.03 -13.03
N GLU A 325 -13.46 -25.00 -12.64
CA GLU A 325 -13.09 -25.27 -11.24
C GLU A 325 -12.36 -24.08 -10.60
N SER A 326 -11.34 -23.54 -11.26
CA SER A 326 -10.61 -22.35 -10.79
C SER A 326 -11.55 -21.15 -10.56
N CYS A 327 -12.56 -20.98 -11.42
CA CYS A 327 -13.58 -19.94 -11.28
C CYS A 327 -14.56 -20.22 -10.12
N VAL A 328 -14.94 -21.48 -9.90
CA VAL A 328 -15.74 -21.88 -8.73
C VAL A 328 -14.97 -21.64 -7.43
N ASP A 329 -13.69 -21.97 -7.39
CA ASP A 329 -12.83 -21.74 -6.22
C ASP A 329 -12.66 -20.25 -5.93
N ALA A 330 -12.43 -19.45 -6.98
CA ALA A 330 -12.39 -17.98 -6.88
C ALA A 330 -13.70 -17.44 -6.29
N LEU A 331 -14.85 -17.91 -6.79
CA LEU A 331 -16.17 -17.51 -6.31
C LEU A 331 -16.35 -17.86 -4.84
N ASP A 332 -16.05 -19.10 -4.46
CA ASP A 332 -16.21 -19.59 -3.09
C ASP A 332 -15.28 -18.84 -2.12
N HIS A 333 -14.02 -18.62 -2.50
CA HIS A 333 -13.07 -17.87 -1.69
C HIS A 333 -13.50 -16.40 -1.51
N LEU A 334 -13.89 -15.72 -2.59
CA LEU A 334 -14.42 -14.36 -2.53
C LEU A 334 -15.62 -14.27 -1.59
N GLN A 335 -16.58 -15.18 -1.73
CA GLN A 335 -17.82 -15.12 -0.96
C GLN A 335 -17.67 -15.46 0.52
N ARG A 336 -16.75 -16.38 0.86
CA ARG A 336 -16.62 -16.94 2.22
C ARG A 336 -15.51 -16.26 3.04
N VAL A 337 -14.46 -15.77 2.39
CA VAL A 337 -13.24 -15.31 3.08
C VAL A 337 -12.89 -13.87 2.70
N MET A 338 -12.57 -13.61 1.43
CA MET A 338 -12.02 -12.31 1.00
C MET A 338 -13.03 -11.16 1.18
N ASN A 339 -14.27 -11.27 0.68
CA ASN A 339 -15.24 -10.17 0.77
C ASN A 339 -15.64 -9.80 2.22
N PRO A 340 -15.92 -10.76 3.13
CA PRO A 340 -16.09 -10.45 4.54
C PRO A 340 -14.88 -9.75 5.16
N TYR A 341 -13.66 -10.20 4.81
CA TYR A 341 -12.43 -9.64 5.34
C TYR A 341 -12.15 -8.21 4.82
N ILE A 342 -12.39 -7.95 3.53
CA ILE A 342 -12.32 -6.61 2.94
C ILE A 342 -13.27 -5.66 3.68
N LEU A 343 -14.51 -6.09 3.93
CA LEU A 343 -15.50 -5.26 4.62
C LEU A 343 -15.10 -4.97 6.06
N ASN A 344 -14.46 -5.93 6.74
CA ASN A 344 -13.88 -5.77 8.08
C ASN A 344 -12.83 -4.64 8.09
N VAL A 345 -11.78 -4.79 7.30
CA VAL A 345 -10.64 -3.85 7.28
C VAL A 345 -11.03 -2.48 6.74
N SER A 346 -11.80 -2.41 5.64
CA SER A 346 -12.24 -1.14 5.05
C SER A 346 -13.10 -0.32 6.01
N THR A 347 -13.98 -0.98 6.77
CA THR A 347 -14.79 -0.29 7.79
C THR A 347 -13.93 0.16 8.97
N ALA A 348 -13.04 -0.69 9.48
CA ALA A 348 -12.18 -0.36 10.61
C ALA A 348 -11.21 0.79 10.29
N THR A 349 -10.60 0.79 9.10
CA THR A 349 -9.70 1.87 8.65
C THR A 349 -10.44 3.20 8.50
N ARG A 350 -11.68 3.19 7.99
CA ARG A 350 -12.54 4.37 7.93
C ARG A 350 -12.89 4.89 9.33
N LEU A 351 -13.36 4.01 10.22
CA LEU A 351 -13.71 4.38 11.59
C LEU A 351 -12.52 4.93 12.36
N CYS A 352 -11.34 4.33 12.21
CA CYS A 352 -10.13 4.83 12.86
C CYS A 352 -9.73 6.22 12.33
N SER A 353 -9.80 6.42 11.02
CA SER A 353 -9.54 7.71 10.38
C SER A 353 -10.50 8.81 10.87
N GLU A 354 -11.78 8.51 10.97
CA GLU A 354 -12.80 9.42 11.53
C GLU A 354 -12.52 9.72 13.02
N ALA A 355 -12.24 8.68 13.80
CA ALA A 355 -12.11 8.76 15.25
C ALA A 355 -10.79 9.38 15.73
N LEU A 356 -9.68 9.20 15.00
CA LEU A 356 -8.36 9.69 15.40
C LEU A 356 -7.80 10.78 14.51
N CYS A 357 -8.13 10.76 13.22
CA CYS A 357 -7.43 11.54 12.20
C CYS A 357 -8.31 12.55 11.48
N GLN A 358 -9.52 12.83 12.02
CA GLN A 358 -10.48 13.80 11.48
C GLN A 358 -10.84 13.55 10.00
N SER A 359 -10.75 12.30 9.53
CA SER A 359 -10.84 11.96 8.10
C SER A 359 -9.80 12.65 7.20
N GLN A 360 -8.77 13.26 7.79
CA GLN A 360 -7.66 13.96 7.12
C GLN A 360 -6.33 13.20 7.21
N GLY A 361 -6.35 11.93 7.61
CA GLY A 361 -5.20 11.04 7.62
C GLY A 361 -5.62 9.58 7.68
N ARG A 362 -4.66 8.67 7.56
CA ARG A 362 -4.86 7.24 7.84
C ARG A 362 -4.23 6.86 9.17
N CYS A 363 -4.80 5.85 9.82
CA CYS A 363 -4.22 5.26 11.00
C CYS A 363 -3.02 4.39 10.64
N VAL A 364 -1.93 4.54 11.39
CA VAL A 364 -0.71 3.75 11.27
C VAL A 364 -0.33 3.27 12.65
N ARG A 365 0.07 2.00 12.76
CA ARG A 365 0.49 1.36 14.00
C ARG A 365 1.57 2.20 14.69
N ARG A 366 1.42 2.44 16.00
CA ARG A 366 2.39 3.26 16.77
C ARG A 366 3.75 2.59 16.85
N ASN A 367 3.76 1.34 17.30
CA ASN A 367 4.93 0.49 17.27
C ASN A 367 4.78 -0.49 16.10
N TRP A 368 5.62 -0.35 15.09
CA TRP A 368 5.52 -1.14 13.86
C TRP A 368 5.56 -2.66 14.11
N ASN A 369 6.21 -3.10 15.19
CA ASN A 369 6.38 -4.51 15.52
C ASN A 369 5.31 -5.11 16.45
N ASP A 370 4.30 -4.33 16.87
CA ASP A 370 3.18 -4.86 17.66
C ASP A 370 2.21 -5.65 16.77
N ASP A 371 1.57 -6.69 17.31
CA ASP A 371 0.59 -7.52 16.58
C ASP A 371 -0.84 -6.99 16.73
N VAL A 372 -1.04 -5.70 16.39
CA VAL A 372 -2.34 -5.01 16.44
C VAL A 372 -2.77 -4.57 15.06
N TYR A 373 -4.07 -4.73 14.76
CA TYR A 373 -4.63 -4.56 13.42
C TYR A 373 -5.83 -3.64 13.40
N LEU A 374 -6.14 -3.10 12.22
CA LEU A 374 -7.34 -2.33 11.95
C LEU A 374 -8.47 -3.29 11.56
N HIS A 375 -9.05 -3.95 12.56
CA HIS A 375 -10.20 -4.85 12.43
C HIS A 375 -11.35 -4.40 13.33
N LEU A 376 -12.56 -4.75 12.95
CA LEU A 376 -13.77 -4.59 13.74
C LEU A 376 -13.78 -5.61 14.89
N ASP A 377 -14.15 -5.16 16.09
CA ASP A 377 -14.33 -6.06 17.23
C ASP A 377 -15.57 -6.96 17.03
N PRO A 378 -15.41 -8.30 16.95
CA PRO A 378 -16.54 -9.21 16.70
C PRO A 378 -17.58 -9.22 17.83
N ARG A 379 -17.28 -8.64 19.00
CA ARG A 379 -18.25 -8.48 20.10
C ARG A 379 -19.23 -7.32 19.87
N ARG A 380 -18.88 -6.38 18.97
CA ARG A 380 -19.66 -5.16 18.71
C ARG A 380 -20.16 -5.06 17.28
N TYR A 381 -19.42 -5.64 16.36
CA TYR A 381 -19.73 -5.62 14.94
C TYR A 381 -20.07 -7.01 14.45
N THR A 382 -21.01 -7.08 13.52
CA THR A 382 -21.37 -8.32 12.83
C THR A 382 -21.35 -8.05 11.34
N ILE A 383 -20.67 -8.91 10.59
CA ILE A 383 -20.65 -8.91 9.14
C ILE A 383 -21.55 -10.05 8.68
N GLN A 384 -22.66 -9.71 8.03
CA GLN A 384 -23.62 -10.72 7.58
C GLN A 384 -24.36 -10.29 6.33
N ARG A 385 -24.84 -11.28 5.57
CA ARG A 385 -25.79 -11.06 4.48
C ARG A 385 -27.20 -11.00 5.04
N ARG A 386 -28.00 -10.02 4.61
CA ARG A 386 -29.43 -9.96 5.00
C ARG A 386 -30.29 -11.02 4.32
N SER A 387 -29.86 -11.54 3.18
CA SER A 387 -30.51 -12.63 2.43
C SER A 387 -29.44 -13.47 1.75
N ARG A 388 -29.79 -14.68 1.29
CA ARG A 388 -28.85 -15.60 0.61
C ARG A 388 -28.11 -14.97 -0.58
N SER A 389 -28.72 -14.00 -1.26
CA SER A 389 -28.18 -13.29 -2.43
C SER A 389 -27.98 -11.78 -2.20
N GLY A 390 -28.11 -11.31 -0.95
CA GLY A 390 -27.97 -9.89 -0.61
C GLY A 390 -26.51 -9.51 -0.33
N PRO A 391 -26.17 -8.20 -0.42
CA PRO A 391 -24.83 -7.74 -0.09
C PRO A 391 -24.52 -7.98 1.40
N LEU A 392 -23.24 -8.19 1.69
CA LEU A 392 -22.69 -8.16 3.04
C LEU A 392 -22.85 -6.75 3.60
N MET A 393 -23.24 -6.68 4.86
CA MET A 393 -23.34 -5.42 5.59
C MET A 393 -22.74 -5.57 6.97
N VAL A 394 -22.15 -4.47 7.44
CA VAL A 394 -21.71 -4.32 8.82
C VAL A 394 -22.86 -3.77 9.65
N THR A 395 -23.22 -4.48 10.72
CA THR A 395 -24.08 -3.96 11.79
C THR A 395 -23.24 -3.73 13.04
N GLY A 396 -23.46 -2.61 13.72
CA GLY A 396 -22.68 -2.18 14.88
C GLY A 396 -22.50 -0.67 14.87
N SER A 397 -21.88 -0.11 15.91
CA SER A 397 -21.62 1.32 16.02
C SER A 397 -20.29 1.57 16.73
N LEU A 398 -19.58 2.63 16.32
CA LEU A 398 -18.37 3.09 16.99
C LEU A 398 -18.64 3.33 18.47
N SER A 399 -17.84 2.72 19.34
CA SER A 399 -17.93 2.85 20.79
C SER A 399 -16.68 3.52 21.37
N GLN A 400 -16.74 3.91 22.65
CA GLN A 400 -15.60 4.54 23.30
C GLN A 400 -14.40 3.57 23.39
N ASP A 401 -14.60 2.27 23.65
CA ASP A 401 -13.45 1.36 23.69
C ASP A 401 -12.84 1.11 22.30
N ASP A 402 -13.58 1.28 21.19
CA ASP A 402 -12.96 1.27 19.86
C ASP A 402 -12.01 2.45 19.70
N ILE A 403 -12.45 3.64 20.13
CA ILE A 403 -11.65 4.86 20.08
C ILE A 403 -10.42 4.73 20.99
N ASP A 404 -10.58 4.19 22.19
CA ASP A 404 -9.48 3.98 23.13
C ASP A 404 -8.48 2.96 22.60
N TYR A 405 -8.97 1.86 21.97
CA TYR A 405 -8.12 0.91 21.25
C TYR A 405 -7.35 1.59 20.13
N PHE A 406 -8.03 2.36 19.28
CA PHE A 406 -7.38 3.09 18.21
C PHE A 406 -6.30 4.02 18.77
N ASN A 407 -6.63 4.86 19.75
CA ASN A 407 -5.70 5.87 20.29
C ASN A 407 -4.45 5.23 20.92
N ARG A 408 -4.63 4.10 21.60
CA ARG A 408 -3.54 3.33 22.22
C ARG A 408 -2.63 2.66 21.17
N SER A 409 -3.21 2.10 20.11
CA SER A 409 -2.49 1.24 19.16
C SER A 409 -2.01 1.96 17.90
N PHE A 410 -2.65 3.07 17.52
CA PHE A 410 -2.44 3.77 16.26
C PHE A 410 -2.20 5.28 16.44
N GLN A 411 -1.56 5.87 15.44
CA GLN A 411 -1.32 7.31 15.27
C GLN A 411 -1.67 7.72 13.84
N CYS A 412 -1.69 9.02 13.56
CA CYS A 412 -2.14 9.51 12.26
C CYS A 412 -1.00 9.84 11.30
N MET A 413 -1.10 9.33 10.08
CA MET A 413 -0.33 9.77 8.93
C MET A 413 -1.22 10.68 8.07
N CYS A 414 -0.95 11.99 8.11
CA CYS A 414 -1.85 13.01 7.58
C CYS A 414 -1.73 13.20 6.06
N TYR A 415 -2.82 13.61 5.42
CA TYR A 415 -2.87 13.87 3.97
C TYR A 415 -2.45 15.29 3.57
N SER A 416 -2.22 16.15 4.55
CA SER A 416 -1.84 17.54 4.34
C SER A 416 -0.77 17.95 5.35
N GLN A 417 -0.25 19.17 5.22
CA GLN A 417 0.70 19.71 6.19
C GLN A 417 0.04 20.04 7.54
N ALA A 418 -1.29 20.23 7.56
CA ALA A 418 -2.01 20.47 8.80
C ALA A 418 -2.05 19.18 9.64
N PRO A 419 -1.73 19.25 10.95
CA PRO A 419 -1.93 18.12 11.85
C PRO A 419 -3.38 17.65 11.82
N CYS A 420 -3.57 16.34 11.70
CA CYS A 420 -4.88 15.72 11.59
C CYS A 420 -5.28 14.93 12.84
N GLN A 421 -4.35 14.70 13.78
CA GLN A 421 -4.62 13.92 14.97
C GLN A 421 -5.53 14.69 15.95
N SER A 422 -6.75 14.18 16.15
CA SER A 422 -7.69 14.62 17.17
C SER A 422 -8.57 13.45 17.55
N VAL A 423 -8.46 13.01 18.80
CA VAL A 423 -9.20 11.86 19.32
C VAL A 423 -10.65 12.28 19.58
N LEU A 424 -11.58 11.60 18.92
CA LEU A 424 -13.02 11.77 19.14
C LEU A 424 -13.37 11.37 20.58
N THR A 425 -14.31 12.06 21.19
CA THR A 425 -14.87 11.64 22.49
C THR A 425 -16.36 11.42 22.30
N LEU A 426 -16.83 10.19 22.51
CA LEU A 426 -18.26 9.92 22.53
C LEU A 426 -18.77 10.36 23.90
N ASN A 427 -19.72 11.30 23.94
CA ASN A 427 -20.39 11.67 25.18
C ASN A 427 -21.07 10.43 25.76
N LEU A 428 -20.46 9.80 26.76
CA LEU A 428 -21.15 8.91 27.68
C LEU A 428 -22.18 9.78 28.39
N ILE A 429 -23.44 9.76 27.95
CA ILE A 429 -24.52 10.23 28.81
C ILE A 429 -24.49 9.29 30.01
N PRO A 430 -24.12 9.73 31.22
CA PRO A 430 -24.33 8.89 32.38
C PRO A 430 -25.85 8.86 32.53
N GLY A 431 -26.44 7.67 32.34
CA GLY A 431 -27.83 7.43 32.69
C GLY A 431 -28.00 7.76 34.16
N ALA A 432 -28.43 8.98 34.46
CA ALA A 432 -28.90 9.35 35.77
C ALA A 432 -30.20 8.58 35.99
N VAL A 433 -30.07 7.44 36.67
CA VAL A 433 -31.16 6.78 37.37
C VAL A 433 -31.74 7.83 38.33
N GLY A 434 -32.92 8.33 37.96
CA GLY A 434 -33.70 9.26 38.74
C GLY A 434 -35.17 9.10 38.37
N VAL A 435 -35.79 8.02 38.85
CA VAL A 435 -37.25 8.00 38.99
C VAL A 435 -37.58 9.02 40.07
N PRO A 436 -38.44 10.02 39.75
CA PRO A 436 -39.79 9.93 40.28
C PRO A 436 -40.89 10.33 39.28
N ARG A 437 -41.90 9.46 39.24
CA ARG A 437 -43.35 9.74 39.23
C ARG A 437 -43.89 10.95 38.44
N SER A 438 -44.66 10.61 37.40
CA SER A 438 -46.01 11.13 37.05
C SER A 438 -46.26 12.65 37.00
N GLY A 439 -46.59 13.15 35.79
CA GLY A 439 -47.58 14.24 35.65
C GLY A 439 -47.39 15.22 34.49
N GLY A 440 -48.09 14.99 33.37
CA GLY A 440 -48.72 16.05 32.54
C GLY A 440 -47.87 16.82 31.49
N PRO A 441 -48.47 17.29 30.38
CA PRO A 441 -47.74 17.74 29.19
C PRO A 441 -47.55 19.26 29.13
N GLY A 442 -46.39 19.72 28.65
CA GLY A 442 -46.16 21.15 28.44
C GLY A 442 -44.88 21.53 27.71
N ARG A 443 -45.02 21.76 26.40
CA ARG A 443 -44.38 22.81 25.56
C ARG A 443 -42.86 22.80 25.33
N SER A 444 -42.51 22.75 24.04
CA SER A 444 -41.26 23.19 23.42
C SER A 444 -40.78 24.56 23.89
N CYS A 445 -39.46 24.71 24.05
CA CYS A 445 -38.78 25.98 23.81
C CYS A 445 -37.34 25.77 23.34
N TYR A 446 -37.04 26.42 22.20
CA TYR A 446 -35.71 26.61 21.64
C TYR A 446 -34.82 27.41 22.61
N PHE A 447 -33.56 27.02 22.77
CA PHE A 447 -32.57 27.82 23.49
C PHE A 447 -31.61 28.50 22.50
N LEU A 448 -31.69 29.82 22.44
CA LEU A 448 -30.68 30.71 21.85
C LEU A 448 -29.49 30.86 22.81
N LEU A 449 -28.28 30.79 22.27
CA LEU A 449 -27.04 31.19 22.94
C LEU A 449 -26.87 32.71 22.89
N LEU A 450 -26.67 33.35 24.05
CA LEU A 450 -26.21 34.74 24.16
C LEU A 450 -25.00 34.80 25.10
N LEU A 451 -23.85 35.17 24.50
CA LEU A 451 -22.60 35.46 25.18
C LEU A 451 -22.71 36.77 25.98
N THR A 452 -22.29 36.75 27.24
CA THR A 452 -21.97 37.96 28.00
C THR A 452 -20.54 37.89 28.51
N LEU A 453 -19.71 38.81 28.00
CA LEU A 453 -18.38 39.15 28.50
C LEU A 453 -18.56 40.16 29.65
N LEU A 454 -18.02 39.87 30.83
CA LEU A 454 -17.76 40.90 31.83
C LEU A 454 -16.34 40.82 32.37
N LYS A 455 -15.65 41.93 32.14
CA LYS A 455 -14.43 42.43 32.76
C LYS A 455 -14.42 42.23 34.28
N PHE A 456 -13.26 41.88 34.82
CA PHE A 456 -12.83 42.40 36.11
C PHE A 456 -11.47 43.10 35.94
N LEU A 457 -11.48 44.38 36.31
CA LEU A 457 -10.31 45.18 36.63
C LEU A 457 -9.62 44.59 37.87
N LEU A 458 -8.29 44.70 37.91
CA LEU A 458 -7.59 45.30 39.06
C LEU A 458 -6.17 45.71 38.63
N LEU A 459 -5.92 47.01 38.83
CA LEU A 459 -4.70 47.83 38.64
C LEU A 459 -4.41 48.31 37.21
#